data_AF-A0A972EPU7-F1
#
_entry.id   AF-A0A972EPU7-F1
#
_cell.length_a   1.000
_cell.length_b   1.000
_cell.length_c   1.000
_cell.angle_alpha   90.00
_cell.angle_beta   90.00
_cell.angle_gamma   90.00
#
_symmetry.space_group_name_H-M   'P 1'
#
loop_
_entity.id
_entity.type
_entity.pdbx_description
1 polymer ?
#
loop_
_entity_poly.entity_id
_entity_poly.type
_entity_poly.pdbx_seq_one_letter_code
_entity_poly.pdbx_strand_id
1 'polypeptide(L)'
;MNSIHQMLLDFSEKVVDPQLLADGLSTGLNQFQDHVAELACQLFPALIARIDQSIVDHRTERKGWCVVQKGVSRTLQTTYGPLVFERRYYQHPDEGYAYLCDEVLAIEPYERIERGLALGLVTDAAEVSYAQSAARQAKGAVSRTSVMSLIRKLNLPPETYEERSGDVPIVHIQADEDHVHLQQSDKRS
;
A
#
# COMPACT_ATOMS: atom_id res chain seq x y z
N MET A 1 -5.30 24.33 1.29
CA MET A 1 -5.17 23.30 0.23
C MET A 1 -5.26 23.98 -1.11
N ASN A 2 -4.30 23.73 -2.00
CA ASN A 2 -4.41 24.17 -3.39
C ASN A 2 -5.67 23.54 -4.01
N SER A 3 -6.30 24.25 -4.94
CA SER A 3 -7.38 23.61 -5.70
C SER A 3 -6.78 22.50 -6.57
N ILE A 4 -7.55 21.45 -6.86
CA ILE A 4 -7.11 20.38 -7.78
C ILE A 4 -6.62 20.97 -9.11
N HIS A 5 -7.29 22.01 -9.59
CA HIS A 5 -6.87 22.73 -10.79
C HIS A 5 -5.46 23.32 -10.65
N GLN A 6 -5.16 23.98 -9.53
CA GLN A 6 -3.83 24.55 -9.29
C GLN A 6 -2.76 23.45 -9.22
N MET A 7 -3.03 22.33 -8.54
CA MET A 7 -2.09 21.19 -8.50
C MET A 7 -1.76 20.67 -9.90
N LEU A 8 -2.77 20.57 -10.78
CA LEU A 8 -2.59 20.13 -12.15
C LEU A 8 -1.82 21.14 -13.00
N LEU A 9 -2.05 22.45 -12.79
CA LEU A 9 -1.27 23.50 -13.43
C LEU A 9 0.20 23.44 -12.99
N ASP A 10 0.46 23.43 -11.67
CA ASP A 10 1.80 23.38 -11.11
C ASP A 10 2.57 22.14 -11.61
N PHE A 11 1.91 20.98 -11.70
CA PHE A 11 2.48 19.78 -12.30
C PHE A 11 2.77 19.97 -13.78
N SER A 12 1.83 20.53 -14.54
CA SER A 12 2.01 20.75 -15.98
C SER A 12 3.21 21.65 -16.26
N GLU A 13 3.40 22.72 -15.49
CA GLU A 13 4.55 23.63 -15.60
C GLU A 13 5.88 22.90 -15.35
N LYS A 14 5.93 22.03 -14.33
CA LYS A 14 7.13 21.23 -14.01
C LYS A 14 7.51 20.25 -15.13
N VAL A 15 6.54 19.57 -15.75
CA VAL A 15 6.82 18.47 -16.70
C VAL A 15 7.00 18.91 -18.15
N VAL A 16 6.60 20.14 -18.50
CA VAL A 16 6.83 20.72 -19.84
C VAL A 16 8.10 21.57 -19.92
N ASP A 17 8.79 21.79 -18.80
CA ASP A 17 10.04 22.55 -18.76
C ASP A 17 11.17 21.77 -19.47
N PRO A 18 11.76 22.29 -20.56
CA PRO A 18 12.90 21.67 -21.22
C PRO A 18 14.11 21.43 -20.30
N GLN A 19 14.21 22.14 -19.17
CA GLN A 19 15.25 21.93 -18.15
C GLN A 19 15.21 20.53 -17.54
N LEU A 20 14.07 19.83 -17.61
CA LEU A 20 13.97 18.43 -17.21
C LEU A 20 14.98 17.54 -17.94
N LEU A 21 15.41 17.93 -19.14
CA LEU A 21 16.40 17.20 -19.96
C LEU A 21 17.82 17.76 -19.83
N ALA A 22 18.06 18.78 -18.98
CA ALA A 22 19.36 19.45 -18.86
C ALA A 22 20.49 18.47 -18.48
N ASP A 23 20.20 17.52 -17.60
CA ASP A 23 21.14 16.51 -17.10
C ASP A 23 21.04 15.17 -17.84
N GLY A 24 20.38 15.15 -19.01
CA GLY A 24 20.20 13.98 -19.86
C GLY A 24 18.90 13.20 -19.65
N LEU A 25 18.58 12.32 -20.61
CA LEU A 25 17.29 11.64 -20.70
C LEU A 25 16.95 10.81 -19.45
N SER A 26 17.90 10.01 -18.94
CA SER A 26 17.65 9.16 -17.77
C SER A 26 17.32 9.98 -16.52
N THR A 27 18.03 11.08 -16.31
CA THR A 27 17.79 12.00 -15.19
C THR A 27 16.42 12.65 -15.32
N GLY A 28 16.06 13.13 -16.51
CA GLY A 28 14.75 13.72 -16.76
C GLY A 28 13.59 12.76 -16.57
N LEU A 29 13.73 11.49 -16.99
CA LEU A 29 12.71 10.47 -16.74
C LEU A 29 12.51 10.18 -15.25
N ASN A 30 13.60 10.15 -14.47
CA ASN A 30 13.51 9.97 -13.01
C ASN A 30 12.83 11.18 -12.34
N GLN A 31 13.21 12.41 -12.73
CA GLN A 31 12.58 13.64 -12.23
C GLN A 31 11.07 13.68 -12.58
N PHE A 32 10.70 13.26 -13.79
CA PHE A 32 9.30 13.13 -14.18
C PHE A 32 8.53 12.18 -13.27
N GLN A 33 9.10 11.01 -12.97
CA GLN A 33 8.49 10.04 -12.05
C GLN A 33 8.32 10.64 -10.64
N ASP A 34 9.30 11.38 -10.14
CA ASP A 34 9.22 12.05 -8.85
C ASP A 34 8.12 13.13 -8.83
N HIS A 35 7.96 13.89 -9.92
CA HIS A 35 6.85 14.85 -10.05
C HIS A 35 5.48 14.18 -10.12
N VAL A 36 5.35 13.03 -10.79
CA VAL A 36 4.11 12.25 -10.80
C VAL A 36 3.77 11.75 -9.39
N ALA A 37 4.77 11.26 -8.66
CA ALA A 37 4.59 10.81 -7.28
C ALA A 37 4.19 11.95 -6.34
N GLU A 38 4.80 13.12 -6.49
CA GLU A 38 4.44 14.34 -5.77
C GLU A 38 2.99 14.75 -6.05
N LEU A 39 2.58 14.80 -7.33
CA LEU A 39 1.21 15.12 -7.73
C LEU A 39 0.23 14.11 -7.13
N ALA A 40 0.51 12.82 -7.19
CA ALA A 40 -0.37 11.79 -6.62
C ALA A 40 -0.58 12.01 -5.11
N CYS A 41 0.50 12.29 -4.36
CA CYS A 41 0.44 12.56 -2.93
C CYS A 41 -0.28 13.87 -2.56
N GLN A 42 -0.43 14.81 -3.49
CA GLN A 42 -1.20 16.05 -3.30
C GLN A 42 -2.66 15.92 -3.75
N LEU A 43 -2.89 15.26 -4.87
CA LEU A 43 -4.18 15.12 -5.53
C LEU A 43 -5.11 14.15 -4.78
N PHE A 44 -4.60 12.97 -4.41
CA PHE A 44 -5.43 11.95 -3.76
C PHE A 44 -6.02 12.40 -2.42
N PRO A 45 -5.29 13.10 -1.52
CA PRO A 45 -5.91 13.66 -0.31
C PRO A 45 -7.05 14.64 -0.62
N ALA A 46 -6.94 15.44 -1.67
CA ALA A 46 -8.01 16.34 -2.09
C ALA A 46 -9.24 15.58 -2.65
N LEU A 47 -9.02 14.47 -3.37
CA LEU A 47 -10.10 13.59 -3.82
C LEU A 47 -10.77 12.88 -2.64
N ILE A 48 -9.98 12.36 -1.70
CA ILE A 48 -10.49 11.72 -0.48
C ILE A 48 -11.31 12.72 0.35
N ALA A 49 -10.85 13.97 0.47
CA ALA A 49 -11.61 15.02 1.15
C ALA A 49 -12.97 15.30 0.47
N ARG A 50 -13.06 15.19 -0.86
CA ARG A 50 -14.34 15.27 -1.59
C ARG A 50 -15.24 14.07 -1.32
N ILE A 51 -14.68 12.87 -1.24
CA ILE A 51 -15.42 11.65 -0.85
C ILE A 51 -15.98 11.82 0.58
N ASP A 52 -15.13 12.21 1.54
CA ASP A 52 -15.54 12.44 2.93
C ASP A 52 -16.63 13.53 3.03
N GLN A 53 -16.54 14.59 2.21
CA GLN A 53 -17.59 15.61 2.11
C GLN A 53 -18.89 15.06 1.53
N SER A 54 -18.81 14.25 0.47
CA SER A 54 -19.98 13.59 -0.14
C SER A 54 -20.74 12.74 0.87
N ILE A 55 -20.04 11.98 1.73
CA ILE A 55 -20.66 11.18 2.80
C ILE A 55 -21.47 12.08 3.76
N VAL A 56 -20.95 13.27 4.09
CA VAL A 56 -21.66 14.20 4.97
C VAL A 56 -22.92 14.75 4.32
N ASP A 57 -22.83 15.10 3.03
CA ASP A 57 -23.89 15.74 2.26
C ASP A 57 -25.06 14.77 2.00
N HIS A 58 -24.77 13.49 1.75
CA HIS A 58 -25.77 12.44 1.48
C HIS A 58 -26.28 11.79 2.78
N ARG A 59 -27.03 12.55 3.59
CA ARG A 59 -27.56 12.07 4.89
C ARG A 59 -28.36 10.76 4.82
N THR A 60 -29.03 10.49 3.70
CA THR A 60 -29.81 9.27 3.49
C THR A 60 -28.94 8.02 3.43
N GLU A 61 -27.72 8.13 2.89
CA GLU A 61 -26.78 7.01 2.72
C GLU A 61 -26.04 6.68 4.02
N ARG A 62 -25.99 7.62 4.97
CA ARG A 62 -25.39 7.45 6.30
C ARG A 62 -26.42 7.51 7.43
N LYS A 63 -27.58 6.89 7.23
CA LYS A 63 -28.68 6.92 8.20
C LYS A 63 -28.20 6.43 9.57
N GLY A 64 -28.52 7.19 10.62
CA GLY A 64 -28.10 6.89 11.99
C GLY A 64 -26.67 7.29 12.35
N TRP A 65 -25.80 7.58 11.36
CA TRP A 65 -24.43 8.00 11.59
C TRP A 65 -24.31 9.52 11.78
N CYS A 66 -23.76 9.92 12.92
CA CYS A 66 -23.50 11.31 13.30
C CYS A 66 -22.01 11.60 13.37
N VAL A 67 -21.56 12.73 12.80
CA VAL A 67 -20.17 13.18 12.89
C VAL A 67 -19.86 13.60 14.33
N VAL A 68 -18.87 12.96 14.96
CA VAL A 68 -18.41 13.29 16.31
C VAL A 68 -17.06 14.00 16.32
N GLN A 69 -16.22 13.78 15.31
CA GLN A 69 -14.92 14.45 15.16
C GLN A 69 -14.60 14.71 13.69
N LYS A 70 -13.97 15.85 13.39
CA LYS A 70 -13.49 16.23 12.06
C LYS A 70 -11.97 16.31 12.07
N GLY A 71 -11.35 16.21 10.89
CA GLY A 71 -9.91 16.43 10.73
C GLY A 71 -9.05 15.34 11.36
N VAL A 72 -9.54 14.10 11.42
CA VAL A 72 -8.74 12.99 11.95
C VAL A 72 -7.73 12.58 10.89
N SER A 73 -6.46 12.89 11.14
CA SER A 73 -5.37 12.57 10.22
C SER A 73 -5.16 11.06 10.06
N ARG A 74 -4.77 10.63 8.86
CA ARG A 74 -4.24 9.29 8.56
C ARG A 74 -3.14 9.39 7.52
N THR A 75 -2.16 8.51 7.69
CA THR A 75 -1.04 8.34 6.78
C THR A 75 -1.00 6.89 6.31
N LEU A 76 -0.98 6.69 5.00
CA LEU A 76 -0.67 5.41 4.37
C LEU A 76 0.66 5.51 3.62
N GLN A 77 1.54 4.54 3.81
CA GLN A 77 2.70 4.36 2.94
C GLN A 77 2.24 3.77 1.62
N THR A 78 2.60 4.42 0.51
CA THR A 78 2.27 3.99 -0.86
C THR A 78 3.55 3.93 -1.70
N THR A 79 3.48 3.34 -2.89
CA THR A 79 4.58 3.35 -3.87
C THR A 79 4.98 4.75 -4.31
N TYR A 80 4.07 5.74 -4.22
CA TYR A 80 4.32 7.14 -4.56
C TYR A 80 4.85 7.96 -3.37
N GLY A 81 4.89 7.38 -2.17
CA GLY A 81 5.29 8.05 -0.94
C GLY A 81 4.17 8.07 0.12
N PRO A 82 4.36 8.84 1.21
CA PRO A 82 3.39 8.92 2.29
C PRO A 82 2.16 9.73 1.87
N LEU A 83 1.02 9.05 1.76
CA LEU A 83 -0.28 9.67 1.50
C LEU A 83 -0.91 10.11 2.83
N VAL A 84 -0.95 11.42 3.08
CA VAL A 84 -1.54 12.00 4.30
C VAL A 84 -2.87 12.67 3.97
N PHE A 85 -3.93 12.25 4.64
CA PHE A 85 -5.28 12.80 4.46
C PHE A 85 -6.04 12.90 5.78
N GLU A 86 -7.13 13.65 5.76
CA GLU A 86 -8.03 13.80 6.90
C GLU A 86 -9.37 13.14 6.61
N ARG A 87 -10.03 12.66 7.66
CA ARG A 87 -11.37 12.06 7.59
C ARG A 87 -12.19 12.37 8.83
N ARG A 88 -13.49 12.13 8.74
CA ARG A 88 -14.42 12.31 9.86
C ARG A 88 -14.64 11.00 10.62
N TYR A 89 -14.80 11.14 11.93
CA TYR A 89 -15.18 10.04 12.82
C TYR A 89 -16.68 10.13 13.10
N TYR A 90 -17.36 9.00 12.97
CA TYR A 90 -18.80 8.90 13.09
C TYR A 90 -19.18 8.00 14.26
N GLN A 91 -20.36 8.26 14.82
CA GLN A 91 -21.03 7.41 15.80
C GLN A 91 -22.40 6.99 15.27
N HIS A 92 -22.72 5.71 15.41
CA HIS A 92 -24.04 5.13 15.23
C HIS A 92 -24.54 4.57 16.57
N PRO A 93 -25.83 4.76 16.94
CA PRO A 93 -26.36 4.21 18.19
C PRO A 93 -26.22 2.68 18.31
N ASP A 94 -26.42 1.96 17.19
CA ASP A 94 -26.43 0.48 17.17
C ASP A 94 -25.10 -0.14 16.68
N GLU A 95 -24.34 0.57 15.85
CA GLU A 95 -23.14 0.03 15.17
C GLU A 95 -21.83 0.54 15.82
N GLY A 96 -21.93 1.45 16.79
CA GLY A 96 -20.78 1.98 17.51
C GLY A 96 -20.11 3.12 16.77
N TYR A 97 -18.83 2.98 16.42
CA TYR A 97 -18.04 4.06 15.84
C TYR A 97 -17.26 3.61 14.61
N ALA A 98 -17.16 4.49 13.63
CA ALA A 98 -16.50 4.18 12.37
C ALA A 98 -15.90 5.40 11.67
N TYR A 99 -14.97 5.12 10.76
CA TYR A 99 -14.49 6.06 9.75
C TYR A 99 -15.11 5.67 8.41
N LEU A 100 -16.29 6.19 8.08
CA LEU A 100 -17.02 5.83 6.85
C LEU A 100 -16.19 6.07 5.58
N CYS A 101 -15.29 7.06 5.59
CA CYS A 101 -14.37 7.30 4.49
C CYS A 101 -13.39 6.13 4.28
N ASP A 102 -12.89 5.52 5.36
CA ASP A 102 -12.01 4.35 5.27
C ASP A 102 -12.74 3.14 4.69
N GLU A 103 -14.01 2.93 5.08
CA GLU A 103 -14.84 1.84 4.56
C GLU A 103 -15.10 1.97 3.06
N VAL A 104 -15.46 3.18 2.59
CA VAL A 104 -15.64 3.46 1.16
C VAL A 104 -14.36 3.19 0.36
N LEU A 105 -13.21 3.47 0.96
CA LEU A 105 -11.90 3.25 0.34
C LEU A 105 -11.37 1.83 0.56
N ALA A 106 -12.12 0.96 1.25
CA ALA A 106 -11.70 -0.38 1.65
C ALA A 106 -10.34 -0.42 2.37
N ILE A 107 -10.12 0.54 3.28
CA ILE A 107 -8.92 0.65 4.11
C ILE A 107 -9.21 0.05 5.48
N GLU A 108 -8.46 -0.99 5.85
CA GLU A 108 -8.70 -1.70 7.10
C GLU A 108 -8.26 -0.88 8.34
N PRO A 109 -8.85 -1.15 9.52
CA PRO A 109 -8.37 -0.59 10.78
C PRO A 109 -6.88 -0.88 11.00
N TYR A 110 -6.15 0.13 11.47
CA TYR A 110 -4.70 0.06 11.74
C TYR A 110 -3.80 -0.17 10.52
N GLU A 111 -4.35 -0.29 9.31
CA GLU A 111 -3.57 -0.40 8.08
C GLU A 111 -2.74 0.87 7.85
N ARG A 112 -1.42 0.68 7.72
CA ARG A 112 -0.42 1.74 7.52
C ARG A 112 0.30 1.66 6.18
N ILE A 113 0.19 0.53 5.49
CA ILE A 113 0.83 0.26 4.20
C ILE A 113 -0.31 -0.04 3.25
N GLU A 114 -0.43 0.75 2.19
CA GLU A 114 -1.45 0.57 1.16
C GLU A 114 -1.25 -0.78 0.44
N ARG A 115 -2.36 -1.41 0.05
CA ARG A 115 -2.40 -2.79 -0.46
C ARG A 115 -1.50 -3.01 -1.67
N GLY A 116 -1.45 -2.08 -2.61
CA GLY A 116 -0.54 -2.11 -3.77
C GLY A 116 0.93 -2.11 -3.35
N LEU A 117 1.33 -1.23 -2.41
CA LEU A 117 2.67 -1.27 -1.85
C LEU A 117 2.95 -2.60 -1.12
N ALA A 118 2.00 -3.10 -0.33
CA ALA A 118 2.14 -4.38 0.37
C ALA A 118 2.36 -5.54 -0.60
N LEU A 119 1.62 -5.57 -1.72
CA LEU A 119 1.79 -6.57 -2.77
C LEU A 119 3.17 -6.48 -3.42
N GLY A 120 3.64 -5.28 -3.77
CA GLY A 120 4.99 -5.08 -4.31
C GLY A 120 6.08 -5.57 -3.36
N LEU A 121 5.96 -5.26 -2.07
CA LEU A 121 6.92 -5.68 -1.04
C LEU A 121 6.99 -7.20 -0.91
N VAL A 122 5.84 -7.87 -0.82
CA VAL A 122 5.77 -9.34 -0.70
C VAL A 122 6.32 -10.02 -1.96
N THR A 123 5.96 -9.52 -3.14
CA THR A 123 6.36 -10.11 -4.42
C THR A 123 7.87 -10.01 -4.63
N ASP A 124 8.45 -8.82 -4.41
CA ASP A 124 9.90 -8.62 -4.55
C ASP A 124 10.69 -9.41 -3.49
N ALA A 125 10.10 -9.63 -2.31
CA ALA A 125 10.71 -10.44 -1.26
C ALA A 125 10.81 -11.96 -1.58
N ALA A 126 10.18 -12.43 -2.65
CA ALA A 126 10.42 -13.78 -3.17
C ALA A 126 11.78 -13.90 -3.86
N GLU A 127 12.29 -12.80 -4.41
CA GLU A 127 13.52 -12.77 -5.23
C GLU A 127 14.70 -12.13 -4.48
N VAL A 128 14.44 -11.23 -3.54
CA VAL A 128 15.47 -10.49 -2.80
C VAL A 128 15.23 -10.44 -1.31
N SER A 129 16.25 -10.04 -0.55
CA SER A 129 16.11 -9.88 0.90
C SER A 129 15.03 -8.85 1.27
N TYR A 130 14.40 -9.01 2.44
CA TYR A 130 13.39 -8.08 2.95
C TYR A 130 13.85 -6.62 3.00
N ALA A 131 15.15 -6.38 3.23
CA ALA A 131 15.72 -5.04 3.23
C ALA A 131 15.81 -4.45 1.80
N GLN A 132 16.18 -5.28 0.82
CA GLN A 132 16.23 -4.87 -0.58
C GLN A 132 14.83 -4.62 -1.15
N SER A 133 13.85 -5.48 -0.82
CA SER A 133 12.44 -5.28 -1.19
C SER A 133 11.90 -3.95 -0.65
N ALA A 134 12.13 -3.66 0.64
CA ALA A 134 11.79 -2.39 1.25
C ALA A 134 12.45 -1.17 0.56
N ALA A 135 13.73 -1.28 0.20
CA ALA A 135 14.45 -0.21 -0.49
C ALA A 135 13.90 0.04 -1.90
N ARG A 136 13.56 -1.02 -2.64
CA ARG A 136 13.06 -0.93 -4.02
C ARG A 136 11.62 -0.41 -4.08
N GLN A 137 10.73 -0.97 -3.28
CA GLN A 137 9.29 -0.73 -3.38
C GLN A 137 8.85 0.52 -2.60
N ALA A 138 9.50 0.81 -1.47
CA ALA A 138 9.10 1.88 -0.57
C ALA A 138 10.14 3.00 -0.42
N LYS A 139 11.21 3.00 -1.24
CA LYS A 139 12.36 3.91 -1.09
C LYS A 139 12.92 3.92 0.36
N GLY A 140 12.80 2.80 1.07
CA GLY A 140 13.23 2.67 2.48
C GLY A 140 12.24 3.17 3.53
N ALA A 141 11.04 3.65 3.16
CA ALA A 141 10.02 4.11 4.10
C ALA A 141 9.38 2.97 4.93
N VAL A 142 9.57 1.71 4.51
CA VAL A 142 9.10 0.51 5.19
C VAL A 142 10.31 -0.27 5.71
N SER A 143 10.24 -0.82 6.92
CA SER A 143 11.33 -1.63 7.48
C SER A 143 11.29 -3.08 6.96
N ARG A 144 12.45 -3.76 6.98
CA ARG A 144 12.54 -5.21 6.71
C ARG A 144 11.61 -6.04 7.61
N THR A 145 11.38 -5.59 8.85
CA THR A 145 10.50 -6.27 9.81
C THR A 145 9.03 -6.11 9.45
N SER A 146 8.65 -4.97 8.87
CA SER A 146 7.30 -4.77 8.32
C SER A 146 7.06 -5.68 7.10
N VAL A 147 8.04 -5.82 6.20
CA VAL A 147 7.97 -6.79 5.08
C VAL A 147 7.77 -8.22 5.60
N MET A 148 8.59 -8.64 6.56
CA MET A 148 8.44 -9.94 7.22
C MET A 148 7.06 -10.13 7.86
N SER A 149 6.51 -9.08 8.49
CA SER A 149 5.17 -9.11 9.09
C SER A 149 4.07 -9.26 8.04
N LEU A 150 4.18 -8.58 6.89
CA LEU A 150 3.25 -8.73 5.77
C LEU A 150 3.24 -10.18 5.26
N ILE A 151 4.42 -10.76 5.01
CA ILE A 151 4.56 -12.14 4.53
C ILE A 151 3.93 -13.13 5.52
N ARG A 152 4.19 -12.96 6.83
CA ARG A 152 3.64 -13.84 7.88
C ARG A 152 2.12 -13.78 8.02
N LYS A 153 1.47 -12.71 7.55
CA LYS A 153 0.02 -12.56 7.56
C LYS A 153 -0.64 -13.17 6.32
N LEU A 154 0.13 -13.56 5.31
CA LEU A 154 -0.41 -14.20 4.12
C LEU A 154 -0.95 -15.58 4.49
N ASN A 155 -2.24 -15.77 4.23
CA ASN A 155 -2.85 -17.09 4.24
C ASN A 155 -2.80 -17.63 2.82
N LEU A 156 -1.68 -18.25 2.47
CA LEU A 156 -1.55 -18.94 1.20
C LEU A 156 -2.33 -20.26 1.28
N PRO A 157 -3.10 -20.63 0.24
CA PRO A 157 -3.72 -21.95 0.20
C PRO A 157 -2.63 -23.03 0.26
N PRO A 158 -2.94 -24.20 0.86
CA PRO A 158 -2.01 -25.32 0.82
C PRO A 158 -1.72 -25.68 -0.64
N GLU A 159 -0.48 -26.11 -0.90
CA GLU A 159 -0.13 -26.65 -2.20
C GLU A 159 -1.06 -27.83 -2.52
N THR A 160 -1.65 -27.80 -3.71
CA THR A 160 -2.45 -28.90 -4.23
C THR A 160 -1.56 -29.74 -5.12
N TYR A 161 -1.47 -31.03 -4.83
CA TYR A 161 -0.80 -32.00 -5.67
C TYR A 161 -1.85 -32.90 -6.32
N GLU A 162 -1.68 -33.20 -7.59
CA GLU A 162 -2.43 -34.25 -8.23
C GLU A 162 -1.88 -35.60 -7.75
N GLU A 163 -2.70 -36.41 -7.09
CA GLU A 163 -2.36 -37.79 -6.81
C GLU A 163 -2.26 -38.56 -8.14
N ARG A 164 -1.03 -38.79 -8.59
CA ARG A 164 -0.77 -39.72 -9.68
C ARG A 164 -0.86 -41.15 -9.14
N SER A 165 -2.04 -41.74 -9.24
CA SER A 165 -2.22 -43.18 -9.05
C SER A 165 -2.12 -43.91 -10.38
N GLY A 166 -1.24 -44.91 -10.44
CA GLY A 166 -1.04 -45.77 -11.59
C GLY A 166 -0.15 -46.95 -11.21
N ASP A 167 -0.37 -48.11 -11.82
CA ASP A 167 0.47 -49.31 -11.65
C ASP A 167 1.81 -49.06 -12.36
N VAL A 168 2.72 -48.37 -11.67
CA VAL A 168 4.07 -48.08 -12.18
C VAL A 168 5.04 -49.10 -11.57
N PRO A 169 5.65 -49.99 -12.38
CA PRO A 169 6.48 -51.06 -11.85
C PRO A 169 7.80 -50.58 -11.23
N ILE A 170 8.33 -49.43 -11.66
CA ILE A 170 9.56 -48.83 -11.13
C ILE A 170 9.43 -47.30 -11.11
N VAL A 171 9.70 -46.69 -9.95
CA VAL A 171 9.78 -45.23 -9.79
C VAL A 171 11.24 -44.84 -9.51
N HIS A 172 11.80 -43.97 -10.35
CA HIS A 172 13.10 -43.36 -10.10
C HIS A 172 12.89 -41.98 -9.46
N ILE A 173 13.36 -41.81 -8.23
CA ILE A 173 13.30 -40.53 -7.50
C ILE A 173 14.73 -40.01 -7.36
N GLN A 174 14.95 -38.76 -7.80
CA GLN A 174 16.17 -38.02 -7.52
C GLN A 174 15.84 -36.95 -6.48
N ALA A 175 16.54 -36.99 -5.36
CA ALA A 175 16.48 -35.96 -4.33
C ALA A 175 17.83 -35.25 -4.28
N ASP A 176 17.80 -33.92 -4.17
CA ASP A 176 18.98 -33.08 -3.95
C ASP A 176 18.89 -32.45 -2.57
N GLU A 177 20.01 -32.39 -1.86
CA GLU A 177 20.07 -31.84 -0.51
C GLU A 177 20.45 -30.37 -0.58
N ASP A 178 19.56 -29.50 -0.10
CA ASP A 178 19.86 -28.08 0.11
C ASP A 178 20.00 -27.80 1.61
N HIS A 179 21.09 -27.16 1.99
CA HIS A 179 21.40 -26.82 3.37
C HIS A 179 21.12 -25.35 3.64
N VAL A 180 20.03 -25.08 4.36
CA VAL A 180 19.73 -23.74 4.87
C VAL A 180 19.96 -23.66 6.37
N HIS A 181 20.63 -22.60 6.82
CA HIS A 181 20.79 -22.33 8.25
C HIS A 181 19.45 -21.92 8.86
N LEU A 182 18.81 -22.84 9.58
CA LEU A 182 17.58 -22.56 10.30
C LEU A 182 17.87 -21.68 11.53
N GLN A 183 17.24 -20.51 11.63
CA GLN A 183 17.15 -19.80 12.91
C GLN A 183 16.16 -20.55 13.81
N GLN A 184 16.69 -21.37 14.73
CA GLN A 184 15.89 -21.91 15.81
C GLN A 184 15.47 -20.77 16.73
N SER A 185 14.17 -20.64 16.97
CA SER A 185 13.64 -19.72 17.96
C SER A 185 13.94 -20.28 19.35
N ASP A 186 15.11 -19.98 19.90
CA ASP A 186 15.28 -20.02 21.36
C ASP A 186 14.35 -18.94 21.93
N LYS A 187 13.22 -19.38 22.49
CA LYS A 187 12.41 -18.54 23.38
C LYS A 187 13.32 -18.08 24.52
N ARG A 188 13.81 -16.85 24.44
CA ARG A 188 14.26 -16.11 25.62
C ARG A 188 13.08 -15.29 26.13
N SER A 189 12.66 -15.75 27.31
CA SER A 189 11.81 -15.18 28.37
C SER A 189 11.45 -13.71 28.28
#